data_AF-A0A0D0ECX7-F1
#
_entry.id   AF-A0A0D0ECX7-F1
#
_cell.length_a   1.000
_cell.length_b   1.000
_cell.length_c   1.000
_cell.angle_alpha   90.00
_cell.angle_beta   90.00
_cell.angle_gamma   90.00
#
_symmetry.space_group_name_H-M   'P 1'
#
loop_
_entity.id
_entity.type
_entity.pdbx_description
1 polymer ?
#
loop_
_entity_poly.entity_id
_entity_poly.type
_entity_poly.pdbx_seq_one_letter_code
_entity_poly.pdbx_strand_id
1 'polypeptide(L)'
;GISFLVDKMATKEVVVYMLQSNSVGGLCWNHTHLINSTLHNYQSALNIMDALKTGKIQLVKEVTVVGAHAFREDDVYLILSVHTCRVQNSNINCYGT
;
A
#
# COMPACT_ATOMS: atom_id res chain seq x y z
N GLY A 1 30.28 -6.89 2.54
CA GLY A 1 29.23 -6.85 3.59
C GLY A 1 28.07 -6.02 3.09
N ILE A 2 26.88 -6.23 3.66
CA ILE A 2 25.64 -5.58 3.23
C ILE A 2 25.01 -4.92 4.45
N SER A 3 24.59 -3.68 4.31
CA SER A 3 23.79 -2.96 5.31
C SER A 3 22.36 -2.85 4.79
N PHE A 4 21.37 -3.13 5.65
CA PHE A 4 19.96 -2.89 5.35
C PHE A 4 19.53 -1.56 5.96
N LEU A 5 18.93 -0.71 5.14
CA LEU A 5 18.36 0.57 5.53
C LEU A 5 16.85 0.43 5.53
N VAL A 6 16.20 0.79 6.63
CA VAL A 6 14.74 0.76 6.75
C VAL A 6 14.29 2.17 7.08
N ASP A 7 13.38 2.70 6.27
CA ASP A 7 12.73 3.98 6.54
C ASP A 7 11.22 3.90 6.37
N LYS A 8 10.50 4.77 7.06
CA LYS A 8 9.05 4.85 7.03
C LYS A 8 8.62 6.28 6.73
N MET A 9 7.91 6.46 5.62
CA MET A 9 7.50 7.77 5.14
C MET A 9 5.98 7.88 5.11
N ALA A 10 5.44 9.06 5.40
CA ALA A 10 4.03 9.34 5.19
C ALA A 10 3.73 9.51 3.69
N THR A 11 2.57 9.02 3.24
CA THR A 11 2.10 9.14 1.85
C THR A 11 0.89 10.05 1.77
N LYS A 12 0.65 10.63 0.58
CA LYS A 12 -0.63 11.29 0.29
C LYS A 12 -1.71 10.22 0.12
N GLU A 13 -2.82 10.37 0.81
CA GLU A 13 -3.98 9.46 0.73
C GLU A 13 -4.70 9.67 -0.62
N VAL A 14 -4.20 9.04 -1.68
CA VAL A 14 -4.71 9.20 -3.05
C VAL A 14 -4.86 7.85 -3.72
N VAL A 15 -5.97 7.69 -4.44
CA VAL A 15 -6.23 6.55 -5.30
C VAL A 15 -5.54 6.77 -6.65
N VAL A 16 -4.82 5.77 -7.15
CA VAL A 16 -4.18 5.83 -8.48
C VAL A 16 -4.74 4.77 -9.40
N TYR A 17 -4.96 5.10 -10.67
CA TYR A 17 -5.31 4.12 -11.69
C TYR A 17 -4.03 3.53 -12.29
N MET A 18 -3.87 2.22 -12.19
CA MET A 18 -2.75 1.46 -12.72
C MET A 18 -3.15 0.89 -14.09
N LEU A 19 -2.73 1.58 -15.15
CA LEU A 19 -3.11 1.24 -16.53
C LEU A 19 -2.71 -0.20 -16.92
N GLN A 20 -1.50 -0.64 -16.56
CA GLN A 20 -0.98 -1.95 -16.96
C GLN A 20 -1.76 -3.13 -16.40
N SER A 21 -2.32 -2.99 -15.19
CA SER A 21 -3.11 -4.01 -14.51
C SER A 21 -4.62 -3.74 -14.59
N ASN A 22 -5.02 -2.64 -15.22
CA ASN A 22 -6.37 -2.10 -15.20
C ASN A 22 -6.97 -2.12 -13.78
N SER A 23 -6.21 -1.65 -12.79
CA SER A 23 -6.57 -1.77 -11.38
C SER A 23 -6.40 -0.47 -10.61
N VAL A 24 -6.96 -0.46 -9.41
CA VAL A 24 -6.85 0.64 -8.46
C VAL A 24 -5.70 0.39 -7.49
N GLY A 25 -4.74 1.31 -7.47
CA GLY A 25 -3.63 1.37 -6.51
C GLY A 25 -3.85 2.43 -5.44
N GLY A 26 -2.87 2.58 -4.54
CA GLY A 26 -2.99 3.50 -3.39
C GLY A 26 -3.85 2.93 -2.26
N LEU A 27 -4.12 1.63 -2.28
CA LEU A 27 -4.82 0.89 -1.24
C LEU A 27 -3.84 0.25 -0.25
N CYS A 28 -4.21 0.22 1.03
CA CYS A 28 -3.43 -0.46 2.06
C CYS A 28 -3.24 -1.94 1.73
N TRP A 29 -1.99 -2.39 1.72
CA TRP A 29 -1.60 -3.79 1.48
C TRP A 29 -2.34 -4.77 2.39
N ASN A 30 -2.43 -4.46 3.69
CA ASN A 30 -3.04 -5.36 4.67
C ASN A 30 -4.54 -5.58 4.44
N HIS A 31 -5.23 -4.68 3.75
CA HIS A 31 -6.67 -4.78 3.52
C HIS A 31 -7.03 -4.99 2.04
N THR A 32 -6.11 -4.76 1.10
CA THR A 32 -6.41 -4.85 -0.33
C THR A 32 -6.83 -6.25 -0.78
N HIS A 33 -6.43 -7.30 -0.04
CA HIS A 33 -6.82 -8.68 -0.34
C HIS A 33 -8.33 -8.95 -0.11
N LEU A 34 -9.03 -8.05 0.61
CA LEU A 34 -10.46 -8.18 0.90
C LEU A 34 -11.36 -7.79 -0.28
N ILE A 35 -10.78 -7.27 -1.36
CA ILE A 35 -11.48 -6.85 -2.58
C ILE A 35 -10.71 -7.26 -3.84
N ASN A 36 -11.40 -7.25 -4.99
CA ASN A 36 -10.74 -7.24 -6.28
C ASN A 36 -10.52 -5.77 -6.72
N SER A 37 -9.27 -5.35 -6.87
CA SER A 37 -8.93 -3.98 -7.28
C SER A 37 -8.94 -3.77 -8.80
N THR A 38 -9.13 -4.82 -9.60
CA THR A 38 -9.22 -4.74 -11.06
C THR A 38 -10.58 -4.20 -11.51
N LEU A 39 -10.55 -3.25 -12.45
CA LEU A 39 -11.72 -2.57 -13.00
C LEU A 39 -12.25 -3.32 -14.23
N HIS A 40 -12.95 -4.44 -14.02
CA HIS A 40 -13.56 -5.21 -15.11
C HIS A 40 -14.72 -4.47 -15.77
N ASN A 41 -15.47 -3.71 -14.98
CA ASN A 41 -16.62 -2.92 -15.43
C ASN A 41 -16.92 -1.79 -14.44
N TYR A 42 -17.96 -1.00 -14.72
CA TYR A 42 -18.40 0.09 -13.85
C TYR A 42 -18.78 -0.39 -12.44
N GLN A 43 -19.37 -1.58 -12.31
CA GLN A 43 -19.72 -2.15 -11.00
C GLN A 43 -18.48 -2.45 -10.15
N SER A 44 -17.35 -2.84 -10.77
CA SER A 44 -16.08 -3.00 -10.06
C SER A 44 -15.65 -1.69 -9.39
N ALA A 45 -15.76 -0.55 -10.08
CA ALA A 45 -15.44 0.76 -9.51
C ALA A 45 -16.38 1.12 -8.34
N LEU A 46 -17.68 0.85 -8.47
CA LEU A 46 -18.65 1.07 -7.39
C LEU A 46 -18.34 0.22 -6.15
N ASN A 47 -17.96 -1.05 -6.33
CA ASN A 47 -17.62 -1.95 -5.24
C ASN A 47 -16.36 -1.48 -4.49
N ILE A 48 -15.35 -0.98 -5.20
CA ILE A 48 -14.14 -0.42 -4.60
C ILE A 48 -14.47 0.86 -3.81
N MET A 49 -15.29 1.75 -4.41
CA MET A 49 -15.75 2.96 -3.73
C MET A 49 -16.53 2.63 -2.45
N ASP A 50 -17.44 1.65 -2.50
CA ASP A 50 -18.23 1.23 -1.34
C ASP A 50 -17.33 0.62 -0.25
N ALA A 51 -16.34 -0.19 -0.62
CA ALA A 51 -15.37 -0.74 0.30
C ALA A 51 -14.51 0.34 1.00
N LEU A 52 -14.18 1.42 0.29
CA LEU A 52 -13.51 2.60 0.87
C LEU A 52 -14.44 3.34 1.84
N LYS A 53 -15.70 3.55 1.46
CA LYS A 53 -16.70 4.27 2.29
C LYS A 53 -17.05 3.52 3.58
N THR A 54 -17.15 2.21 3.50
CA THR A 54 -17.45 1.33 4.66
C THR A 54 -16.24 1.05 5.53
N GLY A 55 -15.04 1.47 5.11
CA GLY A 55 -13.79 1.22 5.81
C GLY A 55 -13.27 -0.22 5.68
N LYS A 56 -13.90 -1.06 4.86
CA LYS A 56 -13.44 -2.42 4.53
C LYS A 56 -12.03 -2.41 3.94
N ILE A 57 -11.71 -1.37 3.18
CA ILE A 57 -10.35 -1.05 2.74
C ILE A 57 -10.03 0.41 3.03
N GLN A 58 -8.74 0.75 3.06
CA GLN A 58 -8.27 2.10 3.33
C GLN A 58 -7.19 2.51 2.33
N LEU A 59 -7.02 3.82 2.17
CA LEU A 59 -5.90 4.37 1.42
C LEU A 59 -4.58 4.18 2.19
N VAL A 60 -3.49 4.08 1.44
CA VAL A 60 -2.14 4.05 2.00
C VAL A 60 -1.86 5.39 2.69
N LYS A 61 -1.39 5.31 3.92
CA LYS A 61 -0.98 6.48 4.71
C LYS A 61 0.52 6.51 4.96
N GLU A 62 1.14 5.33 4.97
CA GLU A 62 2.55 5.17 5.28
C GLU A 62 3.16 4.13 4.33
N VAL A 63 4.40 4.35 3.92
CA VAL A 63 5.19 3.38 3.16
C VAL A 63 6.45 3.07 3.95
N THR A 64 6.71 1.79 4.18
CA THR A 64 7.98 1.30 4.73
C THR A 64 8.84 0.82 3.57
N VAL A 65 10.02 1.39 3.45
CA VAL A 65 10.99 1.06 2.40
C VAL A 65 12.19 0.38 3.04
N VAL A 66 12.62 -0.74 2.45
CA VAL A 66 13.85 -1.45 2.81
C VAL A 66 14.80 -1.38 1.63
N GLY A 67 15.97 -0.78 1.85
CA GLY A 67 17.08 -0.75 0.90
C GLY A 67 18.25 -1.61 1.37
N ALA A 68 19.03 -2.15 0.45
CA ALA A 68 20.34 -2.74 0.73
C ALA A 68 21.44 -1.88 0.12
N HIS A 69 22.52 -1.73 0.89
CA HIS A 69 23.75 -1.07 0.46
C HIS A 69 24.91 -2.05 0.61
N ALA A 70 25.62 -2.31 -0.48
CA ALA A 70 26.81 -3.13 -0.48
C ALA A 70 28.06 -2.27 -0.23
N PHE A 71 28.94 -2.68 0.70
CA PHE A 71 30.20 -1.95 0.88
C PHE A 71 31.02 -1.95 -0.42
N ARG A 72 31.54 -0.77 -0.79
CA ARG A 72 32.27 -0.47 -2.05
C ARG A 72 31.39 -0.15 -3.26
N GLU A 73 30.08 -0.18 -3.12
CA GLU A 73 29.15 0.42 -4.08
C GLU A 73 28.59 1.70 -3.48
N ASP A 74 28.31 2.69 -4.31
CA ASP A 74 27.73 3.97 -3.87
C ASP A 74 26.19 3.96 -3.88
N ASP A 75 25.60 2.88 -4.42
CA ASP A 75 24.16 2.77 -4.65
C ASP A 75 23.43 2.06 -3.50
N VAL A 76 22.16 2.45 -3.31
CA VAL A 76 21.20 1.75 -2.45
C VAL A 76 20.15 1.10 -3.34
N TYR A 77 20.00 -0.21 -3.21
CA TYR A 77 19.03 -0.98 -3.98
C TYR A 77 17.76 -1.17 -3.17
N LEU A 78 16.61 -0.77 -3.73
CA LEU A 78 15.31 -1.05 -3.14
C LEU A 78 15.05 -2.56 -3.13
N ILE A 79 14.85 -3.13 -1.94
CA ILE A 79 14.48 -4.54 -1.77
C ILE A 79 12.97 -4.68 -1.64
N LEU A 80 12.36 -3.83 -0.80
CA LEU A 80 10.95 -3.96 -0.45
C LEU A 80 10.32 -2.60 -0.23
N SER A 81 9.08 -2.47 -0.68
CA SER A 81 8.18 -1.37 -0.33
C SER A 81 6.88 -1.98 0.20
N VAL A 82 6.51 -1.64 1.43
CA VAL A 82 5.24 -2.08 2.04
C VAL A 82 4.38 -0.86 2.30
N HIS A 83 3.16 -0.89 1.78
CA HIS A 83 2.21 0.22 1.84
C HIS A 83 1.13 -0.07 2.88
N THR A 84 1.13 0.63 4.00
CA THR A 84 0.20 0.36 5.11
C THR A 84 -0.74 1.53 5.41
N CYS A 85 -1.88 1.21 6.02
CA CYS A 85 -2.68 2.17 6.77
C CYS A 85 -1.92 2.64 8.02
N ARG A 86 -2.21 3.85 8.49
CA ARG A 86 -1.70 4.35 9.77
C ARG A 86 -2.55 3.73 10.88
N VAL A 87 -1.91 3.12 11.88
CA VAL A 87 -2.59 2.68 13.10
C VAL A 87 -2.85 3.91 13.96
N GLN A 88 -3.96 4.59 13.71
CA GLN A 88 -4.54 5.51 14.70
C GLN A 88 -5.67 4.75 15.38
N ASN A 89 -5.86 4.96 16.69
CA ASN A 89 -6.84 4.32 17.56
C ASN A 89 -8.30 4.50 17.07
N SER A 90 -8.67 3.85 15.97
CA SER A 90 -10.00 3.89 15.36
C SER A 90 -10.32 2.49 14.83
N ASN A 91 -10.88 1.65 15.71
CA ASN A 91 -11.71 0.44 15.51
C ASN A 91 -11.43 -0.57 14.37
N ILE A 92 -10.36 -0.42 13.59
CA ILE A 92 -9.97 -1.32 12.51
C ILE A 92 -8.46 -1.52 12.65
N ASN A 93 -8.13 -2.68 13.19
CA ASN A 93 -6.76 -3.08 13.48
C ASN A 93 -6.07 -3.45 12.16
N CYS A 94 -5.02 -2.72 11.76
CA CYS A 94 -4.20 -3.08 10.59
C CYS A 94 -3.45 -4.42 10.79
N TYR A 95 -3.46 -4.97 12.01
CA TYR A 95 -3.05 -6.33 12.35
C TYR A 95 -4.32 -7.10 12.69
N GLY A 96 -4.84 -7.88 11.74
CA GLY A 96 -6.00 -8.74 11.97
C GLY A 96 -5.83 -9.53 13.27
N THR A 97 -6.90 -9.63 14.04
CA THR A 97 -7.11 -10.74 14.99
C THR A 97 -7.10 -12.06 14.25
#